data_AF-A0A7J3V5U9-F1
#
_entry.id   AF-A0A7J3V5U9-F1
#
_cell.length_a   1.000
_cell.length_b   1.000
_cell.length_c   1.000
_cell.angle_alpha   90.00
_cell.angle_beta   90.00
_cell.angle_gamma   90.00
#
_symmetry.space_group_name_H-M   'P 1'
#
loop_
_entity.id
_entity.type
_entity.pdbx_description
1 polymer ?
#
loop_
_entity_poly.entity_id
_entity_poly.type
_entity_poly.pdbx_seq_one_letter_code
_entity_poly.pdbx_strand_id
1 'polypeptide(L)'
;MFQHLCARILSLESAITDILCIVFSLVIIEIILKGSVDPIMIGQSIASRFSTGIVLGVFFGLLWLSILKKIVKSPYSYMLTLAVVLLAYALSKFLGGSGSLCSLLFGIVLGNEREIYRIFRMEKPPPSGTVIDAGLKRFESEIAFLLRTFFFVYMGLIVSIGDIKTIMVGVILSLTLLLSRFAAVKIATARCSELADERPIMSVMLTRGLAAAVLATLPMQYAAENPAKSLPSTSTLQFGLF
;
A
#
# COMPACT_ATOMS: atom_id res chain seq x y z
N MET A 1 -17.07 17.88 -14.43
CA MET A 1 -15.68 18.29 -14.10
C MET A 1 -15.31 17.98 -12.64
N PHE A 2 -16.15 18.36 -11.67
CA PHE A 2 -15.96 18.13 -10.24
C PHE A 2 -15.80 16.64 -9.85
N GLN A 3 -16.61 15.76 -10.45
CA GLN A 3 -16.59 14.32 -10.18
C GLN A 3 -15.24 13.63 -10.48
N HIS A 4 -14.53 14.07 -11.53
CA HIS A 4 -13.19 13.54 -11.88
C HIS A 4 -12.08 14.03 -10.95
N LEU A 5 -12.28 15.15 -10.25
CA LEU A 5 -11.34 15.64 -9.24
C LEU A 5 -11.53 14.86 -7.94
N CYS A 6 -12.78 14.70 -7.49
CA CYS A 6 -13.11 13.91 -6.31
C CYS A 6 -12.61 12.46 -6.43
N ALA A 7 -12.85 11.79 -7.56
CA ALA A 7 -12.38 10.42 -7.77
C ALA A 7 -10.85 10.28 -7.72
N ARG A 8 -10.11 11.27 -8.24
CA ARG A 8 -8.63 11.27 -8.21
C ARG A 8 -8.09 11.51 -6.80
N ILE A 9 -8.65 12.49 -6.09
CA ILE A 9 -8.26 12.80 -4.72
C ILE A 9 -8.58 11.61 -3.80
N LEU A 10 -9.77 11.02 -3.93
CA LEU A 10 -10.21 9.89 -3.12
C LEU A 10 -9.38 8.63 -3.39
N SER A 11 -9.03 8.38 -4.66
CA SER A 11 -8.13 7.27 -5.04
C SER A 11 -6.73 7.46 -4.44
N LEU A 12 -6.19 8.68 -4.51
CA LEU A 12 -4.87 9.02 -3.96
C LEU A 12 -4.87 8.95 -2.43
N GLU A 13 -5.91 9.46 -1.77
CA GLU A 13 -6.10 9.34 -0.32
C GLU A 13 -6.18 7.88 0.11
N SER A 14 -6.93 7.06 -0.64
CA SER A 14 -7.05 5.63 -0.38
C SER A 14 -5.70 4.93 -0.52
N ALA A 15 -4.96 5.19 -1.60
CA ALA A 15 -3.65 4.59 -1.83
C ALA A 15 -2.62 5.00 -0.77
N ILE A 16 -2.57 6.30 -0.42
CA ILE A 16 -1.68 6.79 0.63
C ILE A 16 -2.02 6.14 1.97
N THR A 17 -3.30 6.12 2.34
CA THR A 17 -3.69 5.53 3.64
C THR A 17 -3.38 4.04 3.71
N ASP A 18 -3.53 3.32 2.60
CA ASP A 18 -3.19 1.89 2.51
C ASP A 18 -1.70 1.64 2.77
N ILE A 19 -0.84 2.44 2.14
CA ILE A 19 0.61 2.36 2.33
C ILE A 19 1.01 2.79 3.74
N LEU A 20 0.43 3.87 4.27
CA LEU A 20 0.67 4.29 5.64
C LEU A 20 0.30 3.16 6.61
N CYS A 21 -0.85 2.51 6.41
CA CYS A 21 -1.27 1.36 7.22
C CYS A 21 -0.23 0.23 7.19
N ILE A 22 0.29 -0.11 6.00
CA ILE A 22 1.35 -1.12 5.85
C ILE A 22 2.62 -0.72 6.61
N VAL A 23 3.08 0.53 6.47
CA VAL A 23 4.32 0.98 7.15
C VAL A 23 4.14 1.00 8.67
N PHE A 24 3.04 1.53 9.17
CA PHE A 24 2.75 1.53 10.62
C PHE A 24 2.68 0.10 11.17
N SER A 25 2.03 -0.82 10.45
CA SER A 25 1.90 -2.21 10.88
C SER A 25 3.25 -2.92 10.94
N LEU A 26 4.11 -2.71 9.93
CA LEU A 26 5.48 -3.24 9.93
C LEU A 26 6.34 -2.67 11.07
N VAL A 27 6.15 -1.40 11.42
CA VAL A 27 6.84 -0.79 12.55
C VAL A 27 6.35 -1.39 13.87
N ILE A 28 5.05 -1.60 14.04
CA ILE A 28 4.48 -2.24 15.24
C ILE A 28 5.04 -3.66 15.40
N ILE A 29 5.09 -4.45 14.31
CA ILE A 29 5.67 -5.80 14.33
C ILE A 29 7.14 -5.75 14.78
N GLU A 30 7.93 -4.79 14.27
CA GLU A 30 9.33 -4.66 14.67
C GLU A 30 9.51 -4.25 16.13
N ILE A 31 8.64 -3.38 16.67
CA ILE A 31 8.65 -3.01 18.08
C ILE A 31 8.40 -4.24 18.95
N ILE A 32 7.40 -5.04 18.60
CA ILE A 32 7.06 -6.28 19.30
C ILE A 32 8.27 -7.25 19.28
N LEU A 33 8.97 -7.37 18.15
CA LEU A 33 10.13 -8.26 18.01
C LEU A 33 11.40 -7.74 18.73
N LYS A 34 11.59 -6.43 18.81
CA LYS A 34 12.77 -5.84 19.48
C LYS A 34 12.60 -5.76 21.00
N GLY A 35 11.38 -5.65 21.51
CA GLY A 35 11.08 -5.62 22.95
C GLY A 35 11.56 -4.36 23.68
N SER A 36 12.22 -3.43 22.99
CA SER A 36 12.68 -2.14 23.50
C SER A 36 11.69 -1.04 23.10
N VAL A 37 10.91 -0.55 24.06
CA VAL A 37 9.94 0.54 23.86
C VAL A 37 10.63 1.87 24.13
N ASP A 38 11.58 2.25 23.28
CA ASP A 38 12.12 3.62 23.29
C ASP A 38 11.35 4.46 22.26
N PRO A 39 10.50 5.42 22.69
CA PRO A 39 9.69 6.23 21.78
C PRO A 39 10.53 6.99 20.74
N ILE A 40 11.75 7.38 21.14
CA ILE A 40 12.70 8.08 20.28
C ILE A 40 13.22 7.17 19.16
N MET A 41 13.61 5.93 19.49
CA MET A 41 14.08 4.96 18.50
C MET A 41 12.98 4.55 17.53
N ILE A 42 11.74 4.47 18.00
CA ILE A 42 10.55 4.21 17.17
C ILE A 42 10.34 5.35 16.18
N GLY A 43 10.32 6.59 16.66
CA GLY A 43 10.17 7.77 15.83
C GLY A 43 11.26 7.88 14.77
N GLN A 44 12.52 7.61 15.13
CA GLN A 44 13.64 7.59 14.21
C GLN A 44 13.54 6.47 13.17
N SER A 45 13.09 5.28 13.56
CA SER A 45 12.92 4.13 12.65
C SER A 45 11.79 4.35 11.63
N ILE A 46 10.70 5.00 12.06
CA ILE A 46 9.63 5.43 11.16
C ILE A 46 10.19 6.48 10.21
N ALA A 47 10.78 7.56 10.75
CA ALA A 47 11.27 8.67 9.95
C ALA A 47 12.31 8.23 8.92
N SER A 48 13.23 7.32 9.28
CA SER A 48 14.24 6.81 8.35
C SER A 48 13.63 5.97 7.22
N ARG A 49 12.66 5.11 7.53
CA ARG A 49 11.93 4.30 6.53
C ARG A 49 11.16 5.15 5.54
N PHE A 50 10.46 6.15 6.06
CA PHE A 50 9.70 7.11 5.28
C PHE A 50 10.63 7.96 4.41
N SER A 51 11.64 8.59 5.01
CA SER A 51 12.59 9.45 4.31
C SER A 51 13.29 8.70 3.17
N THR A 52 13.83 7.51 3.45
CA THR A 52 14.52 6.69 2.44
C THR A 52 13.58 6.26 1.31
N GLY A 53 12.35 5.82 1.64
CA GLY A 53 11.34 5.48 0.63
C GLY A 53 10.94 6.68 -0.22
N ILE A 54 10.82 7.86 0.39
CA ILE A 54 10.44 9.09 -0.31
C ILE A 54 11.54 9.50 -1.31
N VAL A 55 12.76 9.63 -0.80
CA VAL A 55 13.92 10.10 -1.56
C VAL A 55 14.20 9.15 -2.72
N LEU A 56 14.24 7.83 -2.47
CA LEU A 56 14.49 6.85 -3.51
C LEU A 56 13.35 6.81 -4.54
N GLY A 57 12.09 6.86 -4.13
CA GLY A 57 10.95 6.83 -5.05
C GLY A 57 10.97 8.01 -6.02
N VAL A 58 11.22 9.22 -5.50
CA VAL A 58 11.32 10.43 -6.34
C VAL A 58 12.57 10.38 -7.21
N PHE A 59 13.73 10.00 -6.66
CA PHE A 59 14.98 9.90 -7.41
C PHE A 59 14.89 8.90 -8.56
N PHE A 60 14.44 7.67 -8.29
CA PHE A 60 14.24 6.64 -9.32
C PHE A 60 13.17 7.04 -10.33
N GLY A 61 12.09 7.70 -9.88
CA GLY A 61 11.06 8.19 -10.79
C GLY A 61 11.59 9.23 -11.78
N LEU A 62 12.36 10.21 -11.30
CA LEU A 62 12.97 11.25 -12.14
C LEU A 62 14.05 10.69 -13.08
N LEU A 63 14.89 9.80 -12.55
CA LEU A 63 15.91 9.09 -13.33
C LEU A 63 15.24 8.29 -14.45
N TRP A 64 14.17 7.57 -14.13
CA TRP A 64 13.44 6.76 -15.09
C TRP A 64 12.75 7.58 -16.17
N LEU A 65 12.08 8.69 -15.81
CA LEU A 65 11.49 9.61 -16.78
C LEU A 65 12.51 10.08 -17.82
N SER A 66 13.72 10.41 -17.37
CA SER A 66 14.82 10.86 -18.24
C SER A 66 15.28 9.76 -19.21
N ILE A 67 15.33 8.51 -18.74
CA ILE A 67 15.67 7.33 -19.55
C ILE A 67 14.56 7.02 -20.56
N LEU A 68 13.30 7.09 -20.11
CA LEU A 68 12.12 6.77 -20.92
C LEU A 68 12.03 7.70 -22.14
N LYS A 69 12.37 8.98 -21.98
CA LYS A 69 12.49 9.95 -23.09
C LYS A 69 13.41 9.46 -24.22
N LYS A 70 14.48 8.73 -23.89
CA LYS A 70 15.46 8.21 -24.87
C LYS A 70 14.99 6.90 -25.53
N ILE A 71 14.09 6.16 -24.88
CA ILE A 71 13.66 4.79 -25.23
C ILE A 71 12.23 4.73 -25.82
N VAL A 72 11.48 5.84 -25.82
CA VAL A 72 10.08 5.97 -26.30
C VAL A 72 9.77 5.31 -27.66
N LYS A 73 10.76 5.05 -28.52
CA LYS A 73 10.57 4.38 -29.80
C LYS A 73 10.42 2.85 -29.73
N SER A 74 10.53 2.21 -28.56
CA SER A 74 10.48 0.75 -28.42
C SER A 74 9.15 0.24 -27.84
N PRO A 75 8.51 -0.79 -28.45
CA PRO A 75 7.24 -1.36 -27.99
C PRO A 75 7.30 -2.02 -26.60
N TYR A 76 8.50 -2.27 -26.05
CA TYR A 76 8.68 -2.95 -24.75
C TYR A 76 8.89 -2.00 -23.56
N SER A 77 8.73 -0.69 -23.75
CA SER A 77 8.99 0.32 -22.70
C SER A 77 8.11 0.15 -21.46
N TYR A 78 6.90 -0.42 -21.61
CA TYR A 78 5.98 -0.67 -20.50
C TYR A 78 6.46 -1.81 -19.58
N MET A 79 6.92 -2.94 -20.14
CA MET A 79 7.49 -4.06 -19.36
C MET A 79 8.73 -3.62 -18.58
N LEU A 80 9.57 -2.81 -19.21
CA LEU A 80 10.78 -2.28 -18.59
C LEU A 80 10.46 -1.36 -17.40
N THR A 81 9.44 -0.52 -17.55
CA THR A 81 8.96 0.35 -16.46
C THR A 81 8.48 -0.47 -15.26
N LEU A 82 7.73 -1.55 -15.49
CA LEU A 82 7.28 -2.43 -14.42
C LEU A 82 8.47 -3.10 -13.69
N ALA A 83 9.46 -3.58 -14.45
CA ALA A 83 10.67 -4.15 -13.88
C ALA A 83 11.42 -3.14 -13.00
N VAL A 84 11.49 -1.87 -13.44
CA VAL A 84 12.14 -0.80 -12.67
C VAL A 84 11.38 -0.44 -11.41
N VAL A 85 10.05 -0.44 -11.43
CA VAL A 85 9.22 -0.27 -10.21
C VAL A 85 9.57 -1.36 -9.18
N LEU A 86 9.62 -2.62 -9.61
CA LEU A 86 9.97 -3.75 -8.74
C LEU A 86 11.41 -3.66 -8.23
N LEU A 87 12.34 -3.22 -9.07
CA LEU A 87 13.73 -2.99 -8.69
C LEU A 87 13.85 -1.84 -7.66
N ALA A 88 13.15 -0.73 -7.87
CA ALA A 88 13.09 0.38 -6.92
C ALA A 88 12.49 -0.05 -5.58
N TYR A 89 11.43 -0.87 -5.60
CA TYR A 89 10.86 -1.48 -4.40
C TYR A 89 11.91 -2.31 -3.63
N ALA A 90 12.61 -3.20 -4.33
CA ALA A 90 13.62 -4.08 -3.73
C ALA A 90 14.81 -3.29 -3.17
N LEU A 91 15.31 -2.30 -3.91
CA LEU A 91 16.40 -1.44 -3.45
C LEU A 91 15.99 -0.60 -2.24
N SER A 92 14.78 -0.05 -2.24
CA SER A 92 14.25 0.67 -1.07
C SER A 92 14.18 -0.24 0.15
N LYS A 93 13.70 -1.47 -0.01
CA LYS A 93 13.69 -2.47 1.08
C LYS A 93 15.10 -2.81 1.57
N PHE A 94 16.07 -2.98 0.67
CA PHE A 94 17.47 -3.29 1.01
C PHE A 94 18.13 -2.15 1.79
N LEU A 95 17.84 -0.89 1.43
CA LEU A 95 18.34 0.31 2.11
C LEU A 95 17.59 0.61 3.42
N GLY A 96 16.70 -0.26 3.88
CA GLY A 96 15.92 -0.07 5.11
C GLY A 96 14.76 0.92 4.97
N GLY A 97 14.38 1.27 3.74
CA GLY A 97 13.25 2.12 3.40
C GLY A 97 11.92 1.37 3.27
N SER A 98 10.84 2.12 3.10
CA SER A 98 9.53 1.57 2.72
C SER A 98 9.48 1.35 1.21
N GLY A 99 9.54 0.08 0.79
CA GLY A 99 9.40 -0.31 -0.62
C GLY A 99 8.05 0.07 -1.23
N SER A 100 6.95 -0.08 -0.48
CA SER A 100 5.61 0.30 -0.94
C SER A 100 5.50 1.80 -1.18
N LEU A 101 6.04 2.61 -0.27
CA LEU A 101 6.08 4.08 -0.42
C LEU A 101 6.93 4.48 -1.62
N CYS A 102 8.10 3.87 -1.80
CA CYS A 102 8.97 4.09 -2.96
C CYS A 102 8.23 3.84 -4.28
N SER A 103 7.50 2.72 -4.40
CA SER A 103 6.71 2.38 -5.58
C SER A 103 5.59 3.40 -5.85
N LEU A 104 4.89 3.86 -4.81
CA LEU A 104 3.84 4.87 -4.97
C LEU A 104 4.40 6.22 -5.44
N LEU A 105 5.49 6.72 -4.83
CA LEU A 105 6.06 7.98 -5.30
C LEU A 105 6.65 7.87 -6.68
N PHE A 106 7.30 6.75 -7.00
CA PHE A 106 7.73 6.48 -8.37
C PHE A 106 6.54 6.55 -9.34
N GLY A 107 5.43 5.91 -9.01
CA GLY A 107 4.21 5.92 -9.82
C GLY A 107 3.55 7.30 -9.94
N ILE A 108 3.57 8.11 -8.87
CA ILE A 108 3.08 9.51 -8.89
C ILE A 108 3.97 10.37 -9.78
N VAL A 109 5.29 10.21 -9.69
CA VAL A 109 6.25 10.91 -10.55
C VAL A 109 6.01 10.53 -12.01
N LEU A 110 5.87 9.24 -12.31
CA LEU A 110 5.60 8.79 -13.67
C LEU A 110 4.24 9.29 -14.18
N GLY A 111 3.18 9.14 -13.38
CA GLY A 111 1.82 9.56 -13.73
C GLY A 111 1.66 11.07 -13.92
N ASN A 112 2.56 11.87 -13.36
CA ASN A 112 2.59 13.32 -13.53
C ASN A 112 3.67 13.80 -14.52
N GLU A 113 4.02 12.95 -15.49
CA GLU A 113 5.02 13.22 -16.53
C GLU A 113 4.92 14.63 -17.13
N ARG A 114 3.71 15.10 -17.50
CA ARG A 114 3.51 16.39 -18.18
C ARG A 114 3.90 17.58 -17.32
N GLU A 115 3.53 17.57 -16.04
CA GLU A 115 3.83 18.67 -15.12
C GLU A 115 5.32 18.64 -14.73
N ILE A 116 5.88 17.45 -14.55
CA ILE A 116 7.31 17.28 -14.24
C ILE A 116 8.18 17.72 -15.42
N TYR A 117 7.80 17.41 -16.66
CA TYR A 117 8.47 17.92 -17.85
C TYR A 117 8.40 19.46 -17.97
N ARG A 118 7.26 20.06 -17.56
CA ARG A 118 7.08 21.53 -17.55
C ARG A 118 7.98 22.20 -16.51
N ILE A 119 8.08 21.63 -15.31
CA ILE A 119 8.92 22.14 -14.21
C ILE A 119 10.41 22.02 -14.58
N PHE A 120 10.82 20.93 -15.23
CA PHE A 120 12.23 20.67 -15.56
C PHE A 120 12.73 21.34 -16.85
N ARG A 121 11.94 22.25 -17.47
CA ARG A 121 12.29 23.02 -18.70
C ARG A 121 12.93 22.16 -19.82
N MET A 122 12.54 20.89 -19.96
CA MET A 122 12.97 20.06 -21.08
C MET A 122 12.13 20.42 -22.31
N GLU A 123 12.71 21.25 -23.18
CA GLU A 123 12.06 22.14 -24.15
C GLU A 123 11.18 21.53 -25.25
N LYS A 124 10.90 20.22 -25.29
CA LYS A 124 9.91 19.67 -26.23
C LYS A 124 9.18 18.47 -25.63
N PRO A 125 7.86 18.53 -25.41
CA PRO A 125 7.07 17.30 -25.32
C PRO A 125 7.22 16.54 -26.65
N PRO A 126 7.38 15.20 -26.64
CA PRO A 126 7.41 14.44 -27.88
C PRO A 126 6.13 14.70 -28.69
N PRO A 127 6.19 14.80 -30.03
CA PRO A 127 5.05 15.17 -30.90
C PRO A 127 3.89 14.16 -30.92
N SER A 128 3.99 13.07 -30.17
CA SER A 128 3.14 11.90 -30.31
C SER A 128 2.89 11.27 -28.93
N GLY A 129 1.71 11.55 -28.36
CA GLY A 129 1.14 10.77 -27.26
C GLY A 129 1.81 10.92 -25.89
N THR A 130 1.06 10.63 -24.85
CA THR A 130 1.58 10.42 -23.48
C THR A 130 2.75 9.44 -23.49
N VAL A 131 3.77 9.69 -22.65
CA VAL A 131 4.94 8.82 -22.52
C VAL A 131 4.54 7.51 -21.84
N ILE A 132 3.54 7.57 -20.97
CA ILE A 132 2.81 6.39 -20.51
C ILE A 132 1.81 5.96 -21.60
N ASP A 133 2.16 4.85 -22.24
CA ASP A 133 1.27 4.15 -23.14
C ASP A 133 0.06 3.57 -22.37
N ALA A 134 -1.11 3.55 -23.00
CA ALA A 134 -2.30 2.90 -22.47
C ALA A 134 -2.02 1.41 -22.16
N GLY A 135 -1.05 0.81 -22.86
CA GLY A 135 -0.53 -0.53 -22.57
C GLY A 135 0.01 -0.71 -21.15
N LEU A 136 0.75 0.25 -20.59
CA LEU A 136 1.29 0.14 -19.22
C LEU A 136 0.16 0.11 -18.19
N LYS A 137 -0.80 1.02 -18.31
CA LYS A 137 -1.95 1.10 -17.40
C LYS A 137 -2.82 -0.15 -17.50
N ARG A 138 -3.01 -0.66 -18.71
CA ARG A 138 -3.76 -1.90 -18.93
C ARG A 138 -3.04 -3.09 -18.29
N PHE A 139 -1.74 -3.24 -18.53
CA PHE A 139 -0.94 -4.32 -17.95
C PHE A 139 -0.92 -4.26 -16.43
N GLU A 140 -0.70 -3.08 -15.85
CA GLU A 140 -0.78 -2.87 -14.39
C GLU A 140 -2.14 -3.29 -13.84
N SER A 141 -3.24 -2.90 -14.51
CA SER A 141 -4.59 -3.30 -14.10
C SER A 141 -4.84 -4.80 -14.21
N GLU A 142 -4.28 -5.47 -15.23
CA GLU A 142 -4.38 -6.92 -15.42
C GLU A 142 -3.60 -7.66 -14.32
N ILE A 143 -2.40 -7.20 -13.97
CA ILE A 143 -1.60 -7.75 -12.86
C ILE A 143 -2.31 -7.51 -11.52
N ALA A 144 -2.81 -6.30 -11.26
CA ALA A 144 -3.55 -5.99 -10.04
C ALA A 144 -4.82 -6.85 -9.90
N PHE A 145 -5.51 -7.12 -11.01
CA PHE A 145 -6.66 -8.01 -11.05
C PHE A 145 -6.28 -9.46 -10.72
N LEU A 146 -5.19 -9.97 -11.30
CA LEU A 146 -4.68 -11.30 -11.02
C LEU A 146 -4.29 -11.44 -9.54
N LEU A 147 -3.49 -10.51 -9.02
CA LEU A 147 -3.06 -10.51 -7.62
C LEU A 147 -4.24 -10.45 -6.66
N ARG A 148 -5.25 -9.62 -6.96
CA ARG A 148 -6.48 -9.52 -6.15
C ARG A 148 -7.24 -10.84 -6.12
N THR A 149 -7.40 -11.48 -7.27
CA THR A 149 -8.12 -12.76 -7.39
C THR A 149 -7.37 -13.86 -6.64
N PHE A 150 -6.07 -13.97 -6.87
CA PHE A 150 -5.22 -14.92 -6.16
C PHE A 150 -5.26 -14.71 -4.64
N PHE A 151 -5.19 -13.45 -4.20
CA PHE A 151 -5.24 -13.12 -2.78
C PHE A 151 -6.58 -13.51 -2.14
N PHE A 152 -7.71 -13.26 -2.79
CA PHE A 152 -9.01 -13.67 -2.27
C PHE A 152 -9.17 -15.19 -2.22
N VAL A 153 -8.69 -15.91 -3.24
CA VAL A 153 -8.68 -17.38 -3.23
C VAL A 153 -7.78 -17.91 -2.11
N TYR A 154 -6.57 -17.39 -1.97
CA TYR A 154 -5.64 -17.77 -0.91
C TYR A 154 -6.23 -17.52 0.49
N MET A 155 -6.82 -16.34 0.72
CA MET A 155 -7.51 -16.05 1.99
C MET A 155 -8.66 -17.02 2.26
N GLY A 156 -9.43 -17.38 1.23
CA GLY A 156 -10.48 -18.39 1.36
C GLY A 156 -9.96 -19.78 1.71
N LEU A 157 -8.76 -20.15 1.23
CA LEU A 157 -8.14 -21.44 1.52
C LEU A 157 -7.57 -21.54 2.93
N ILE A 158 -6.97 -20.47 3.45
CA ILE A 158 -6.36 -20.49 4.80
C ILE A 158 -7.38 -20.36 5.93
N VAL A 159 -8.58 -19.85 5.64
CA VAL A 159 -9.63 -19.65 6.64
C VAL A 159 -10.21 -21.01 7.02
N SER A 160 -9.80 -21.52 8.18
CA SER A 160 -10.39 -22.70 8.79
C SER A 160 -11.51 -22.30 9.75
N ILE A 161 -12.72 -22.78 9.49
CA ILE A 161 -13.90 -22.60 10.35
C ILE A 161 -13.97 -23.78 11.31
N GLY A 162 -13.04 -23.84 12.25
CA GLY A 162 -12.94 -24.96 13.19
C GLY A 162 -13.91 -24.86 14.39
N ASP A 163 -14.33 -23.65 14.77
CA ASP A 163 -14.96 -23.41 16.07
C ASP A 163 -16.03 -22.30 16.03
N ILE A 164 -17.17 -22.51 16.71
CA ILE A 164 -18.27 -21.52 16.78
C ILE A 164 -17.81 -20.23 17.47
N LYS A 165 -16.83 -20.34 18.38
CA LYS A 165 -16.18 -19.22 19.08
C LYS A 165 -15.41 -18.32 18.10
N THR A 166 -14.72 -18.89 17.12
CA THR A 166 -13.98 -18.15 16.10
C THR A 166 -14.92 -17.33 15.22
N ILE A 167 -16.08 -17.89 14.87
CA ILE A 167 -17.13 -17.17 14.14
C ILE A 167 -17.66 -16.00 14.97
N MET A 168 -17.98 -16.23 16.25
CA MET A 168 -18.52 -15.20 17.14
C MET A 168 -17.53 -14.05 17.34
N VAL A 169 -16.26 -14.36 17.58
CA VAL A 169 -15.19 -13.35 17.68
C VAL A 169 -15.04 -12.57 16.38
N GLY A 170 -15.08 -13.26 15.21
CA GLY A 170 -15.03 -12.61 13.90
C GLY A 170 -16.21 -11.64 13.66
N VAL A 171 -17.43 -12.03 14.05
CA VAL A 171 -18.62 -11.17 13.96
C VAL A 171 -18.49 -9.95 14.87
N ILE A 172 -18.05 -10.14 16.12
CA ILE A 172 -17.83 -9.04 17.07
C ILE A 172 -16.75 -8.08 16.56
N LEU A 173 -15.63 -8.61 16.04
CA LEU A 173 -14.55 -7.82 15.44
C LEU A 173 -15.05 -7.04 14.23
N SER A 174 -15.80 -7.68 13.33
CA SER A 174 -16.38 -7.04 12.15
C SER A 174 -17.32 -5.89 12.54
N LEU A 175 -18.19 -6.11 13.53
CA LEU A 175 -19.10 -5.08 14.03
C LEU A 175 -18.35 -3.93 14.72
N THR A 176 -17.31 -4.25 15.49
CA THR A 176 -16.45 -3.26 16.15
C THR A 176 -15.71 -2.40 15.12
N LEU A 177 -15.16 -3.01 14.07
CA LEU A 177 -14.51 -2.30 12.98
C LEU A 177 -15.49 -1.40 12.22
N LEU A 178 -16.72 -1.89 11.98
CA LEU A 178 -17.78 -1.11 11.34
C LEU A 178 -18.15 0.12 12.19
N LEU A 179 -18.34 -0.04 13.50
CA LEU A 179 -18.62 1.07 14.43
C LEU A 179 -17.47 2.08 14.50
N SER A 180 -16.22 1.61 14.54
CA SER A 180 -15.04 2.49 14.53
C SER A 180 -15.00 3.39 13.30
N ARG A 181 -15.47 2.86 12.15
CA ARG A 181 -15.53 3.62 10.90
C ARG A 181 -16.65 4.64 10.91
N PHE A 182 -17.84 4.29 11.41
CA PHE A 182 -18.92 5.25 11.61
C PHE A 182 -18.48 6.41 12.52
N ALA A 183 -17.75 6.12 13.59
CA ALA A 183 -17.18 7.14 14.47
C ALA A 183 -16.14 8.02 13.76
N ALA A 184 -15.20 7.41 13.02
CA ALA A 184 -14.17 8.13 12.28
C ALA A 184 -14.76 9.07 11.20
N VAL A 185 -15.78 8.60 10.45
CA VAL A 185 -16.49 9.42 9.46
C VAL A 185 -17.25 10.55 10.14
N LYS A 186 -17.95 10.28 11.25
CA LYS A 186 -18.68 11.31 12.01
C LYS A 186 -17.77 12.42 12.52
N ILE A 187 -16.56 12.07 12.99
CA ILE A 187 -15.54 13.03 13.44
C ILE A 187 -14.94 13.81 12.26
N ALA A 188 -14.59 13.13 11.16
CA ALA A 188 -14.01 13.77 9.99
C ALA A 188 -14.99 14.73 9.29
N THR A 189 -16.28 14.39 9.23
CA THR A 189 -17.31 15.26 8.63
C THR A 189 -17.87 16.30 9.60
N ALA A 190 -17.38 16.41 10.84
CA ALA A 190 -17.83 17.46 11.76
C ALA A 190 -17.34 18.87 11.34
N ARG A 191 -16.30 18.96 10.50
CA ARG A 191 -15.68 20.24 10.08
C ARG A 191 -15.96 20.70 8.65
N CYS A 192 -16.67 19.93 7.81
CA CYS A 192 -16.96 20.32 6.41
C CYS A 192 -18.46 20.18 6.10
N SER A 193 -19.11 21.32 5.85
CA SER A 193 -20.55 21.41 5.54
C SER A 193 -20.91 21.01 4.10
N GLU A 194 -19.96 21.05 3.15
CA GLU A 194 -20.22 20.75 1.73
C GLU A 194 -20.29 19.24 1.38
N LEU A 195 -19.95 18.35 2.33
CA LEU A 195 -19.89 16.89 2.11
C LEU A 195 -21.02 16.13 2.83
N ALA A 196 -22.05 16.84 3.30
CA ALA A 196 -23.12 16.28 4.12
C ALA A 196 -24.04 15.31 3.36
N ASP A 197 -24.31 15.56 2.08
CA ASP A 197 -25.19 14.71 1.24
C ASP A 197 -24.53 13.40 0.78
N GLU A 198 -23.20 13.36 0.68
CA GLU A 198 -22.42 12.19 0.24
C GLU A 198 -21.94 11.33 1.44
N ARG A 199 -22.26 11.73 2.68
CA ARG A 199 -21.96 10.99 3.93
C ARG A 199 -22.32 9.50 3.90
N PRO A 200 -23.54 9.09 3.49
CA PRO A 200 -23.89 7.67 3.50
C PRO A 200 -23.04 6.89 2.49
N ILE A 201 -22.79 7.44 1.30
CA ILE A 201 -22.02 6.79 0.24
C ILE A 201 -20.54 6.63 0.66
N MET A 202 -19.93 7.67 1.24
CA MET A 202 -18.57 7.60 1.79
C MET A 202 -18.45 6.65 2.99
N SER A 203 -19.49 6.55 3.83
CA SER A 203 -19.47 5.63 4.98
C SER A 203 -19.52 4.16 4.56
N VAL A 204 -20.19 3.86 3.45
CA VAL A 204 -20.37 2.51 2.90
C VAL A 204 -19.21 2.09 1.98
N MET A 205 -18.47 3.04 1.41
CA MET A 205 -17.26 2.74 0.63
C MET A 205 -16.10 2.27 1.52
N LEU A 206 -16.12 0.98 1.83
CA LEU A 206 -15.05 0.21 2.47
C LEU A 206 -14.15 -0.43 1.40
N THR A 207 -13.47 0.39 0.59
CA THR A 207 -12.54 -0.09 -0.45
C THR A 207 -11.20 -0.63 0.08
N ARG A 208 -11.04 -0.78 1.40
CA ARG A 208 -9.74 -1.04 2.08
C ARG A 208 -9.53 -2.49 2.54
N GLY A 209 -10.14 -3.46 1.86
CA GLY A 209 -10.11 -4.87 2.30
C GLY A 209 -8.77 -5.58 2.09
N LEU A 210 -8.02 -5.25 1.03
CA LEU A 210 -6.86 -6.05 0.62
C LEU A 210 -5.66 -5.90 1.55
N ALA A 211 -5.17 -4.68 1.81
CA ALA A 211 -4.00 -4.55 2.67
C ALA A 211 -4.29 -4.98 4.11
N ALA A 212 -5.47 -4.69 4.65
CA ALA A 212 -5.85 -5.14 5.99
C ALA A 212 -5.79 -6.67 6.12
N ALA A 213 -6.29 -7.39 5.11
CA ALA A 213 -6.23 -8.85 5.08
C ALA A 213 -4.78 -9.37 4.96
N VAL A 214 -3.93 -8.74 4.15
CA VAL A 214 -2.49 -9.12 4.06
C VAL A 214 -1.80 -8.87 5.40
N LEU A 215 -2.04 -7.72 6.03
CA LEU A 215 -1.41 -7.35 7.29
C LEU A 215 -1.87 -8.26 8.45
N ALA A 216 -3.10 -8.79 8.40
CA ALA A 216 -3.59 -9.74 9.39
C ALA A 216 -2.82 -11.07 9.38
N THR A 217 -2.27 -11.48 8.23
CA THR A 217 -1.50 -12.74 8.12
C THR A 217 -0.02 -12.56 8.48
N LEU A 218 0.53 -11.33 8.42
CA LEU A 218 1.94 -11.08 8.70
C LEU A 218 2.39 -11.50 10.11
N PRO A 219 1.71 -11.13 11.22
CA PRO A 219 2.15 -11.52 12.55
C PRO A 219 2.29 -13.04 12.71
N MET A 220 1.36 -13.81 12.12
CA MET A 220 1.40 -15.27 12.15
C MET A 220 2.63 -15.82 11.42
N GLN A 221 2.96 -15.26 10.24
CA GLN A 221 4.15 -15.65 9.49
C GLN A 221 5.45 -15.32 10.23
N TYR A 222 5.55 -14.10 10.78
CA TYR A 222 6.71 -13.67 11.57
C TYR A 222 6.89 -14.50 12.85
N ALA A 223 5.78 -14.88 13.51
CA ALA A 223 5.81 -15.74 14.68
C ALA A 223 6.28 -17.16 14.34
N ALA A 224 5.90 -17.71 13.19
CA ALA A 224 6.34 -19.02 12.73
C ALA A 224 7.84 -19.04 12.36
N GLU A 225 8.37 -17.95 11.81
CA GLU A 225 9.78 -17.83 11.41
C GLU A 225 10.73 -17.54 12.59
N ASN A 226 10.24 -16.93 13.68
CA ASN A 226 11.05 -16.56 14.87
C ASN A 226 10.47 -17.13 16.20
N PRO A 227 10.52 -18.45 16.43
CA PRO A 227 9.91 -19.08 17.60
C PRO A 227 10.61 -18.76 18.94
N ALA A 228 11.84 -18.25 18.93
CA ALA A 228 12.65 -18.06 20.14
C ALA A 228 12.42 -16.73 20.89
N LYS A 229 11.57 -15.83 20.38
CA LYS A 229 11.46 -14.46 20.93
C LYS A 229 10.04 -13.96 21.19
N SER A 230 9.01 -14.77 20.90
CA SER A 230 7.61 -14.30 20.87
C SER A 230 6.73 -14.77 22.03
N LEU A 231 7.15 -15.69 22.91
CA LEU A 231 6.29 -16.16 24.02
C LEU A 231 7.11 -16.60 25.24
N PRO A 232 6.98 -15.96 26.43
CA PRO A 232 7.05 -16.70 27.68
C PRO A 232 5.72 -17.47 27.84
N SER A 233 5.82 -18.79 27.89
CA SER A 233 4.79 -19.77 28.25
C SER A 233 3.48 -19.79 27.46
N THR A 234 3.50 -20.45 26.30
CA THR A 234 2.43 -21.41 25.91
C THR A 234 3.07 -22.51 25.06
N SER A 235 3.98 -23.25 25.67
CA SER A 235 4.23 -24.62 25.25
C SER A 235 2.93 -25.43 25.35
N THR A 236 2.70 -26.27 24.33
CA THR A 236 1.88 -27.48 24.42
C THR A 236 0.39 -27.41 24.06
N LEU A 237 -0.02 -26.89 22.90
CA LEU A 237 -1.22 -27.43 22.22
C LEU A 237 -1.11 -27.39 20.67
N GLN A 238 -0.89 -28.59 20.12
CA GLN A 238 -1.26 -29.05 18.78
C GLN A 238 -0.62 -28.40 17.54
N PHE A 239 0.69 -28.63 17.38
CA PHE A 239 1.16 -29.21 16.12
C PHE A 239 0.77 -30.70 16.13
N GLY A 240 -0.34 -31.03 15.47
CA GLY A 240 -0.86 -32.39 15.43
C GLY A 240 -1.95 -32.54 14.37
N LEU A 241 -1.53 -33.10 13.24
CA LEU A 241 -2.33 -33.68 12.15
C LEU A 241 -3.03 -32.73 11.15
N PHE A 242 -2.48 -32.79 9.92
CA PHE A 242 -3.07 -32.54 8.60
C PHE A 242 -3.55 -31.13 8.25
#